data_AF-A0A351DUZ5-F1
#
_entry.id   AF-A0A351DUZ5-F1
#
_cell.length_a   1.000
_cell.length_b   1.000
_cell.length_c   1.000
_cell.angle_alpha   90.00
_cell.angle_beta   90.00
_cell.angle_gamma   90.00
#
_symmetry.space_group_name_H-M   'P 1'
#
loop_
_entity.id
_entity.type
_entity.pdbx_description
1 polymer ?
#
loop_
_entity_poly.entity_id
_entity_poly.type
_entity_poly.pdbx_seq_one_letter_code
_entity_poly.pdbx_strand_id
1 'polypeptide(L)' 'MLELTKEFLDDLRLKMGEGRDVELAQVLGDLHPRDVADIFDTLKQEETLYLYRLLDADAKSEVIAELEED' A
#
# COMPACT_ATOMS: atom_id res chain seq x y z
N MET A 1 -9.95 2.92 -8.97
CA MET A 1 -8.72 3.32 -9.66
C MET A 1 -8.37 4.71 -9.20
N LEU A 2 -7.60 4.74 -8.13
CA LEU A 2 -6.96 5.92 -7.58
C LEU A 2 -5.94 6.43 -8.61
N GLU A 3 -5.88 7.75 -8.83
CA GLU A 3 -4.76 8.32 -9.59
C GLU A 3 -3.53 8.38 -8.69
N LEU A 4 -2.54 7.51 -8.96
CA LEU A 4 -1.27 7.54 -8.23
C LEU A 4 -0.47 8.79 -8.61
N THR A 5 -0.43 9.74 -7.68
CA THR A 5 0.39 10.95 -7.82
C THR A 5 1.70 10.79 -7.07
N LYS A 6 2.72 11.53 -7.51
CA LYS A 6 3.98 11.62 -6.79
C LYS A 6 3.78 12.12 -5.35
N GLU A 7 2.91 13.09 -5.15
CA GLU A 7 2.61 13.66 -3.82
C GLU A 7 2.06 12.60 -2.87
N PHE A 8 1.17 11.74 -3.36
CA PHE A 8 0.63 10.63 -2.57
C PHE A 8 1.73 9.64 -2.15
N LEU A 9 2.59 9.22 -3.08
CA LEU A 9 3.69 8.30 -2.77
C LEU A 9 4.71 8.91 -1.81
N ASP A 10 5.01 10.20 -1.98
CA ASP A 10 5.92 10.93 -1.09
C ASP A 10 5.34 11.06 0.33
N ASP A 11 4.02 11.23 0.46
CA ASP A 11 3.32 11.22 1.74
C ASP A 11 3.36 9.84 2.44
N LEU A 12 3.16 8.75 1.69
CA LEU A 12 3.34 7.40 2.23
C LEU A 12 4.77 7.19 2.75
N ARG A 13 5.78 7.65 2.00
CA ARG A 13 7.20 7.57 2.41
C ARG A 13 7.50 8.39 3.65
N LEU A 14 6.94 9.59 3.75
CA LEU A 14 7.06 10.42 4.95
C LEU A 14 6.48 9.71 6.16
N LYS A 15 5.26 9.18 6.05
CA LYS A 15 4.59 8.44 7.11
C LYS A 15 5.34 7.17 7.53
N MET A 16 5.94 6.45 6.58
CA MET A 16 6.82 5.31 6.88
C MET A 16 8.05 5.75 7.68
N GLY A 17 8.71 6.84 7.27
CA GLY A 17 9.86 7.40 7.99
C GLY A 17 9.53 7.90 9.41
N GLU A 18 8.29 8.35 9.62
CA GLU A 18 7.76 8.79 10.92
C GLU A 18 7.18 7.63 11.77
N GLY A 19 7.12 6.41 11.25
CA GLY A 19 6.56 5.24 11.94
C GLY A 19 5.05 5.33 12.19
N ARG A 20 4.30 5.98 11.28
CA ARG A 20 2.84 6.18 11.42
C ARG A 20 2.03 4.96 10.98
N ASP A 21 2.32 3.81 11.58
CA ASP A 21 1.79 2.51 11.14
C ASP A 21 0.27 2.43 11.18
N VAL A 22 -0.35 3.02 12.21
CA VAL A 22 -1.82 3.02 12.35
C VAL A 22 -2.47 3.84 11.23
N GLU A 23 -1.88 4.99 10.90
CA GLU A 23 -2.39 5.87 9.83
C GLU A 23 -2.18 5.22 8.46
N LEU A 24 -1.02 4.60 8.24
CA LEU A 24 -0.74 3.85 7.00
C LEU A 24 -1.69 2.66 6.84
N ALA A 25 -1.93 1.88 7.90
CA ALA A 25 -2.85 0.76 7.86
C ALA A 25 -4.28 1.21 7.54
N GLN A 26 -4.73 2.33 8.11
CA GLN A 26 -6.04 2.92 7.80
C GLN A 26 -6.12 3.37 6.34
N VAL A 27 -5.12 4.13 5.87
CA VAL A 27 -5.07 4.58 4.47
C VAL A 27 -5.14 3.39 3.52
N LEU A 28 -4.36 2.33 3.75
CA LEU A 28 -4.37 1.16 2.87
C LEU A 28 -5.67 0.34 2.98
N GLY A 29 -6.25 0.23 4.17
CA GLY A 29 -7.50 -0.50 4.38
C GLY A 29 -8.73 0.18 3.78
N ASP A 30 -8.67 1.50 3.56
CA ASP A 30 -9.74 2.26 2.89
C ASP A 30 -9.63 2.22 1.35
N LEU A 31 -8.53 1.71 0.80
CA LEU A 31 -8.31 1.59 -0.64
C LEU A 31 -8.84 0.26 -1.18
N HIS A 32 -9.23 0.26 -2.45
CA HIS A 32 -9.54 -0.98 -3.15
C HIS A 32 -8.26 -1.83 -3.28
N PRO A 33 -8.34 -3.18 -3.17
CA PRO A 33 -7.17 -4.06 -3.29
C PRO A 33 -6.30 -3.79 -4.53
N ARG A 34 -6.94 -3.60 -5.69
CA ARG A 34 -6.28 -3.17 -6.93
C ARG A 34 -5.45 -1.89 -6.79
N ASP A 35 -5.97 -0.86 -6.12
CA ASP A 35 -5.25 0.39 -5.94
C ASP A 35 -4.02 0.18 -5.04
N VAL A 36 -4.10 -0.73 -4.06
CA VAL A 36 -2.96 -1.13 -3.21
C VAL A 36 -1.93 -1.94 -4.01
N ALA A 37 -2.36 -2.81 -4.92
CA ALA A 37 -1.48 -3.52 -5.83
C ALA A 37 -0.69 -2.53 -6.73
N ASP A 38 -1.37 -1.55 -7.33
CA ASP A 38 -0.74 -0.50 -8.14
C ASP A 38 0.32 0.30 -7.33
N ILE A 39 0.04 0.57 -6.05
CA ILE A 39 1.02 1.20 -5.14
C ILE A 39 2.24 0.29 -4.97
N PHE A 40 2.03 -1.00 -4.70
CA PHE A 40 3.09 -1.96 -4.44
C PHE A 40 4.02 -2.18 -5.63
N ASP A 41 3.48 -2.15 -6.86
CA ASP A 41 4.27 -2.20 -8.10
C ASP A 41 5.11 -0.94 -8.36
N THR A 42 4.67 0.19 -7.80
CA THR A 42 5.37 1.47 -7.96
C THR A 42 6.47 1.68 -6.91
N LEU A 43 6.31 1.08 -5.72
CA LEU A 43 7.23 1.24 -4.60
C LEU A 43 8.45 0.32 -4.69
N LYS A 44 9.49 0.65 -3.92
CA LYS A 44 10.64 -0.26 -3.76
C LYS A 44 10.23 -1.45 -2.90
N GLN A 45 10.89 -2.59 -3.11
CA GLN A 45 10.61 -3.83 -2.37
C GLN A 45 10.57 -3.64 -0.84
N GLU A 46 11.47 -2.85 -0.26
CA GLU A 46 11.50 -2.59 1.19
C GLU A 46 10.27 -1.80 1.67
N GLU A 47 9.82 -0.82 0.89
CA GLU A 47 8.61 0.00 1.15
C GLU A 47 7.36 -0.88 1.02
N THR A 48 7.28 -1.69 -0.04
CA THR A 48 6.19 -2.65 -0.27
C THR A 48 6.11 -3.67 0.88
N LEU A 49 7.23 -4.27 1.29
CA LEU A 49 7.24 -5.20 2.42
C LEU A 49 6.84 -4.54 3.73
N TYR A 50 7.14 -3.25 3.91
CA TYR A 50 6.70 -2.49 5.07
C TYR A 50 5.18 -2.36 5.10
N LEU A 51 4.60 -1.79 4.04
CA LEU A 51 3.17 -1.55 3.94
C LEU A 51 2.37 -2.87 3.94
N TYR A 52 2.86 -3.90 3.27
CA TYR A 52 2.24 -5.23 3.27
C TYR A 52 2.10 -5.80 4.67
N ARG A 53 3.09 -5.59 5.57
CA ARG A 53 2.98 -6.09 6.96
C ARG A 53 1.85 -5.43 7.74
N LEU A 54 1.48 -4.20 7.39
CA LEU A 54 0.43 -3.42 8.06
C LEU A 54 -0.98 -3.84 7.67
N LEU A 55 -1.15 -4.48 6.51
CA LEU A 55 -2.44 -5.00 6.06
C LEU A 55 -2.95 -6.13 6.98
N ASP A 56 -4.26 -6.23 7.14
CA ASP A 56 -4.88 -7.38 7.78
C ASP A 56 -4.84 -8.62 6.86
N ALA A 57 -5.27 -9.78 7.39
CA ALA A 57 -5.16 -11.04 6.67
C ALA A 57 -6.05 -11.10 5.41
N ASP A 58 -7.21 -10.46 5.45
CA ASP A 58 -8.18 -10.49 4.36
C ASP A 58 -7.67 -9.60 3.21
N ALA A 59 -7.29 -8.35 3.53
CA ALA A 59 -6.70 -7.41 2.58
C ALA A 59 -5.41 -7.97 1.95
N LYS A 60 -4.57 -8.66 2.73
CA LYS A 60 -3.37 -9.33 2.18
C LYS A 60 -3.71 -10.33 1.09
N SER A 61 -4.74 -11.15 1.28
CA SER A 61 -5.11 -12.16 0.29
C SER A 61 -5.64 -11.52 -0.98
N GLU A 62 -6.47 -10.48 -0.84
CA GLU A 62 -7.06 -9.79 -1.97
C GLU A 62 -6.01 -9.02 -2.80
N VAL A 63 -5.10 -8.32 -2.14
CA VAL A 63 -4.02 -7.58 -2.83
C VAL A 63 -3.07 -8.54 -3.57
N ILE A 64 -2.77 -9.72 -3.01
CA ILE A 64 -1.96 -10.72 -3.71
C ILE A 64 -2.67 -11.24 -4.96
N ALA A 65 -3.98 -11.46 -4.91
CA ALA A 65 -4.73 -11.89 -6.08
C ALA A 65 -4.66 -10.83 -7.20
N GLU A 66 -4.82 -9.55 -6.87
CA GLU A 66 -4.72 -8.45 -7.85
C GLU A 66 -3.31 -8.35 -8.45
N LEU A 67 -2.25 -8.51 -7.64
CA LEU A 67 -0.86 -8.54 -8.12
C LEU A 67 -0.54 -9.75 -9.02
N GLU A 68 -1.29 -10.84 -8.92
CA GLU A 68 -1.14 -12.02 -9.80
C GLU A 68 -1.98 -11.90 -11.09
N GLU A 69 -2.97 -10.99 -11.12
CA GLU A 69 -3.85 -10.77 -12.25
C GLU A 69 -3.29 -9.78 -13.31
N ASP A 70 -2.29 -8.97 -12.95
CA ASP A 70 -1.53 -8.07 -13.85
C ASP A 70 -0.17 -8.66 -14.31
#